data_AF-A0AAC9RR67-F1
#
_entry.id   AF-A0AAC9RR67-F1
#
_cell.length_a   1.000
_cell.length_b   1.000
_cell.length_c   1.000
_cell.angle_alpha   90.00
_cell.angle_beta   90.00
_cell.angle_gamma   90.00
#
_symmetry.space_group_name_H-M   'P 1'
#
loop_
_entity.id
_entity.type
_entity.pdbx_description
1 polymer ?
#
loop_
_entity_poly.entity_id
_entity_poly.type
_entity_poly.pdbx_seq_one_letter_code
_entity_poly.pdbx_strand_id
1 'polypeptide(L)'
;MFSIDLYQQRAEEIWGKINDLDGITMKYSLEQFYKEMQNKGERQRVMDILNSGRLSSSTVASIFSPGITNYFIINDVGYGQVCHKCGSSGYVLLILDDNYKCNLDNKVFTPCLESYFTLKVPLNSDWFIRMFPVPINPKTDYWYCPYCNEIHKFKYDRNIGLRFDQDIIKVKINKKIEIPDKDEREKMKQIFGIIGL
;
A
#
# COMPACT_ATOMS: atom_id res chain seq x y z
N MET A 1 0.93 31.48 0.12
CA MET A 1 2.18 30.70 -0.04
C MET A 1 2.59 30.13 1.32
N PHE A 2 1.73 29.28 1.91
CA PHE A 2 1.89 28.71 3.27
C PHE A 2 1.39 27.24 3.34
N SER A 3 1.17 26.56 2.22
CA SER A 3 0.43 25.28 2.20
C SER A 3 1.30 24.02 2.12
N ILE A 4 2.46 24.05 1.46
CA ILE A 4 3.28 22.86 1.23
C ILE A 4 4.06 22.48 2.50
N ASP A 5 4.75 23.44 3.12
CA ASP A 5 5.51 23.19 4.35
C ASP A 5 4.59 22.72 5.50
N LEU A 6 3.40 23.33 5.61
CA LEU A 6 2.41 22.92 6.61
C LEU A 6 1.86 21.51 6.34
N TYR A 7 1.63 21.17 5.07
CA TYR A 7 1.23 19.81 4.69
C TYR A 7 2.32 18.80 5.03
N GLN A 8 3.57 19.09 4.69
CA GLN A 8 4.69 18.19 4.95
C GLN A 8 4.87 17.98 6.45
N GLN A 9 4.89 19.06 7.24
CA GLN A 9 4.95 18.98 8.70
C GLN A 9 3.82 18.11 9.27
N ARG A 10 2.59 18.29 8.75
CA ARG A 10 1.43 17.52 9.20
C ARG A 10 1.50 16.05 8.78
N ALA A 11 2.00 15.78 7.58
CA ALA A 11 2.20 14.43 7.07
C ALA A 11 3.23 13.67 7.91
N GLU A 12 4.35 14.32 8.24
CA GLU A 12 5.39 13.76 9.12
C GLU A 12 4.87 13.47 10.52
N GLU A 13 4.10 14.39 11.11
CA GLU A 13 3.49 14.21 12.43
C GLU A 13 2.56 12.99 12.46
N ILE A 14 1.68 12.86 11.45
CA ILE A 14 0.73 11.75 11.37
C ILE A 14 1.44 10.44 11.10
N TRP A 15 2.43 10.44 10.21
CA TRP A 15 3.25 9.25 9.94
C TRP A 15 3.98 8.78 11.20
N GLY A 16 4.54 9.69 11.98
CA GLY A 16 5.14 9.39 13.29
C GLY A 16 4.13 8.68 14.21
N LYS A 17 2.94 9.25 14.38
CA LYS A 17 1.87 8.68 15.23
C LYS A 17 1.45 7.28 14.81
N ILE A 18 1.28 7.03 13.51
CA ILE A 18 0.90 5.71 12.98
C ILE A 18 1.98 4.68 13.31
N ASN A 19 3.25 5.08 13.22
CA ASN A 19 4.37 4.20 13.49
C ASN A 19 4.62 3.92 14.97
N ASP A 20 4.17 4.82 15.84
CA ASP A 20 4.27 4.67 17.29
C ASP A 20 3.11 3.85 17.87
N LEU A 21 1.91 3.95 17.28
CA LEU A 21 0.71 3.23 17.73
C LEU A 21 0.61 1.82 17.16
N ASP A 22 0.58 1.69 15.84
CA ASP A 22 0.35 0.42 15.15
C ASP A 22 1.67 -0.14 14.62
N GLY A 23 2.44 0.69 13.90
CA GLY A 23 3.68 0.30 13.26
C GLY A 23 3.52 -0.74 12.14
N ILE A 24 4.53 -0.81 11.26
CA ILE A 24 4.61 -1.88 10.27
C ILE A 24 5.13 -3.14 10.97
N THR A 25 4.23 -4.07 11.28
CA THR A 25 4.55 -5.33 11.97
C THR A 25 4.60 -6.53 11.04
N MET A 26 4.00 -6.43 9.85
CA MET A 26 4.09 -7.45 8.80
C MET A 26 4.78 -6.89 7.55
N LYS A 27 5.99 -7.36 7.28
CA LYS A 27 6.77 -6.97 6.10
C LYS A 27 6.68 -8.05 5.03
N TYR A 28 6.04 -7.73 3.92
CA TYR A 28 6.05 -8.53 2.70
C TYR A 28 7.30 -8.22 1.87
N SER A 29 7.97 -9.26 1.39
CA SER A 29 8.86 -9.13 0.24
C SER A 29 8.05 -8.85 -1.02
N LEU A 30 8.72 -8.40 -2.09
CA LEU A 30 8.08 -8.17 -3.40
C LEU A 30 7.31 -9.40 -3.91
N GLU A 31 7.88 -10.60 -3.73
CA GLU A 31 7.25 -11.86 -4.16
C GLU A 31 6.04 -12.23 -3.31
N GLN A 32 6.13 -12.06 -1.99
CA GLN A 32 5.01 -12.33 -1.09
C GLN A 32 3.87 -11.34 -1.35
N PHE A 33 4.19 -10.06 -1.51
CA PHE A 33 3.21 -9.03 -1.86
C PHE A 33 2.53 -9.33 -3.20
N TYR A 34 3.29 -9.70 -4.24
CA TYR A 34 2.68 -10.01 -5.52
C TYR A 34 1.74 -11.22 -5.44
N LYS A 35 2.11 -12.26 -4.67
CA LYS A 35 1.24 -13.41 -4.38
C LYS A 35 -0.03 -12.99 -3.63
N GLU A 36 0.09 -12.12 -2.64
CA GLU A 36 -1.04 -11.55 -1.90
C GLU A 36 -2.02 -10.85 -2.86
N MET A 37 -1.51 -10.03 -3.79
CA MET A 37 -2.32 -9.38 -4.82
C MET A 37 -2.91 -10.34 -5.87
N GLN A 38 -2.46 -11.60 -5.94
CA GLN A 38 -3.11 -12.63 -6.76
C GLN A 38 -4.30 -13.28 -6.04
N ASN A 39 -4.45 -13.08 -4.72
CA ASN A 39 -5.65 -13.46 -4.01
C ASN A 39 -6.82 -12.58 -4.47
N LYS A 40 -7.84 -13.21 -5.06
CA LYS A 40 -9.01 -12.49 -5.60
C LYS A 40 -9.73 -11.65 -4.53
N GLY A 41 -9.82 -12.14 -3.30
CA GLY A 41 -10.50 -11.42 -2.22
C GLY A 41 -9.75 -10.14 -1.84
N GLU A 42 -8.43 -10.25 -1.70
CA GLU A 42 -7.59 -9.11 -1.35
C GLU A 42 -7.52 -8.08 -2.49
N ARG A 43 -7.34 -8.52 -3.74
CA ARG A 43 -7.37 -7.60 -4.88
C ARG A 43 -8.72 -6.91 -5.03
N GLN A 44 -9.84 -7.61 -4.78
CA GLN A 44 -11.16 -6.98 -4.81
C GLN A 44 -11.30 -5.93 -3.69
N ARG A 45 -10.83 -6.23 -2.48
CA ARG A 45 -10.82 -5.27 -1.36
C ARG A 45 -10.05 -3.99 -1.71
N VAL A 46 -8.88 -4.12 -2.34
CA VAL A 46 -8.10 -2.99 -2.84
C VAL A 46 -8.93 -2.15 -3.81
N MET A 47 -9.59 -2.80 -4.77
CA MET A 47 -10.41 -2.14 -5.78
C MET A 47 -11.61 -1.40 -5.16
N ASP A 48 -12.27 -2.01 -4.17
CA ASP A 48 -13.39 -1.40 -3.45
C ASP A 48 -12.95 -0.15 -2.68
N ILE A 49 -11.76 -0.18 -2.06
CA ILE A 49 -11.18 0.97 -1.38
C ILE A 49 -10.88 2.10 -2.37
N LEU A 50 -10.27 1.79 -3.53
CA LEU A 50 -10.02 2.79 -4.56
C LEU A 50 -11.32 3.41 -5.08
N ASN A 51 -12.34 2.60 -5.33
CA ASN A 51 -13.65 3.06 -5.79
C ASN A 51 -14.42 3.88 -4.75
N SER A 52 -14.11 3.73 -3.46
CA SER A 52 -14.71 4.53 -2.39
C SER A 52 -14.25 6.00 -2.38
N GLY A 53 -13.23 6.35 -3.17
CA GLY A 53 -12.66 7.70 -3.21
C GLY A 53 -11.71 8.00 -2.05
N ARG A 54 -11.33 6.99 -1.25
CA ARG A 54 -10.29 7.14 -0.23
C ARG A 54 -8.93 7.43 -0.88
N LEU A 55 -8.26 8.46 -0.37
CA LEU A 55 -6.93 8.89 -0.83
C LEU A 55 -5.82 7.94 -0.37
N SER A 56 -5.90 7.44 0.86
CA SER A 56 -4.93 6.51 1.41
C SER A 56 -5.61 5.55 2.39
N SER A 57 -5.14 4.31 2.45
CA SER A 57 -5.54 3.31 3.43
C SER A 57 -4.39 2.36 3.74
N SER A 58 -4.17 2.07 5.03
CA SER A 58 -3.36 0.92 5.45
C SER A 58 -4.12 -0.39 5.28
N THR A 59 -3.36 -1.49 5.35
CA THR A 59 -3.90 -2.83 5.53
C THR A 59 -3.46 -3.36 6.88
N VAL A 60 -4.39 -3.99 7.60
CA VAL A 60 -4.15 -4.58 8.92
C VAL A 60 -3.26 -5.82 8.78
N ALA A 61 -2.24 -5.94 9.62
CA ALA A 61 -1.33 -7.09 9.61
C ALA A 61 -1.99 -8.36 10.19
N SER A 62 -2.87 -8.21 11.18
CA SER A 62 -3.53 -9.29 11.87
C SER A 62 -4.85 -8.82 12.49
N ILE A 63 -5.88 -9.67 12.45
CA ILE A 63 -7.14 -9.39 13.16
C ILE A 63 -7.02 -9.57 14.69
N PHE A 64 -5.94 -10.20 15.15
CA PHE A 64 -5.74 -10.54 16.57
C PHE A 64 -4.71 -9.67 17.28
N SER A 65 -3.92 -8.90 16.54
CA SER A 65 -2.85 -8.07 17.10
C SER A 65 -2.77 -6.74 16.35
N PRO A 66 -2.44 -5.63 17.05
CA PRO A 66 -2.20 -4.35 16.40
C PRO A 66 -1.11 -4.43 15.33
N GLY A 67 -1.15 -3.45 14.43
CA GLY A 67 -0.14 -3.28 13.40
C GLY A 67 -0.66 -3.43 11.98
N ILE A 68 0.14 -2.90 11.07
CA ILE A 68 -0.17 -2.80 9.66
C ILE A 68 0.87 -3.51 8.81
N THR A 69 0.48 -3.83 7.58
CA THR A 69 1.41 -4.34 6.56
C THR A 69 2.29 -3.22 6.00
N ASN A 70 3.36 -3.57 5.32
CA ASN A 70 4.21 -2.61 4.59
C ASN A 70 3.66 -2.21 3.21
N TYR A 71 2.38 -2.47 2.91
CA TYR A 71 1.73 -1.93 1.72
C TYR A 71 0.49 -1.10 2.03
N PHE A 72 0.24 -0.12 1.17
CA PHE A 72 -0.78 0.90 1.35
C PHE A 72 -1.55 1.10 0.05
N ILE A 73 -2.85 1.31 0.15
CA ILE A 73 -3.71 1.57 -1.01
C ILE A 73 -3.79 3.08 -1.17
N ILE A 74 -3.36 3.58 -2.32
CA ILE A 74 -3.18 5.00 -2.59
C ILE A 74 -4.00 5.39 -3.80
N ASN A 75 -4.72 6.51 -3.72
CA ASN A 75 -5.42 7.12 -4.83
C ASN A 75 -4.92 8.55 -5.02
N ASP A 76 -4.03 8.74 -6.00
CA ASP A 76 -3.34 10.02 -6.21
C ASP A 76 -4.01 10.86 -7.31
N VAL A 77 -5.23 11.29 -7.04
CA VAL A 77 -6.08 12.01 -8.00
C VAL A 77 -5.48 13.35 -8.46
N GLY A 78 -4.65 13.98 -7.64
CA GLY A 78 -3.94 15.23 -7.93
C GLY A 78 -2.76 15.02 -8.88
N TYR A 79 -2.10 13.86 -8.84
CA TYR A 79 -1.14 13.46 -9.87
C TYR A 79 -1.84 13.16 -11.20
N GLY A 80 -3.09 12.68 -11.13
CA GLY A 80 -3.88 12.29 -12.30
C GLY A 80 -3.61 10.83 -12.68
N GLN A 81 -3.27 10.58 -13.94
CA GLN A 81 -3.10 9.22 -14.42
C GLN A 81 -1.76 8.62 -13.95
N VAL A 82 -1.83 7.73 -12.95
CA VAL A 82 -0.67 6.97 -12.44
C VAL A 82 -0.32 5.82 -13.37
N CYS A 83 -1.32 5.03 -13.78
CA CYS A 83 -1.14 3.94 -14.73
C CYS A 83 -1.60 4.36 -16.13
N HIS A 84 -0.65 4.45 -17.07
CA HIS A 84 -0.94 4.87 -18.44
C HIS A 84 -1.80 3.87 -19.21
N LYS A 85 -1.71 2.58 -18.84
CA LYS A 85 -2.41 1.48 -19.50
C LYS A 85 -3.90 1.44 -19.18
N CYS A 86 -4.30 1.63 -17.92
CA CYS A 86 -5.71 1.56 -17.51
C CYS A 86 -6.35 2.90 -17.19
N GLY A 87 -5.60 4.00 -17.14
CA GLY A 87 -6.17 5.31 -16.79
C GLY A 87 -6.26 5.59 -15.29
N SER A 88 -5.89 4.64 -14.42
CA SER A 88 -6.11 4.78 -12.98
C SER A 88 -5.11 5.73 -12.32
N SER A 89 -5.62 6.55 -11.39
CA SER A 89 -4.85 7.26 -10.35
C SER A 89 -4.57 6.39 -9.12
N GLY A 90 -5.23 5.22 -9.04
CA GLY A 90 -5.17 4.30 -7.92
C GLY A 90 -4.09 3.24 -8.08
N TYR A 91 -3.35 2.98 -7.02
CA TYR A 91 -2.30 1.98 -6.97
C TYR A 91 -2.11 1.44 -5.55
N VAL A 92 -1.35 0.36 -5.42
CA VAL A 92 -0.87 -0.14 -4.13
C VAL A 92 0.61 0.15 -4.01
N LEU A 93 0.99 0.94 -3.02
CA LEU A 93 2.37 1.23 -2.65
C LEU A 93 2.91 0.10 -1.79
N LEU A 94 4.07 -0.46 -2.15
CA LEU A 94 4.83 -1.39 -1.30
C LEU A 94 6.10 -0.70 -0.80
N ILE A 95 6.19 -0.50 0.51
CA ILE A 95 7.37 0.08 1.17
C ILE A 95 8.37 -1.05 1.47
N LEU A 96 9.55 -0.96 0.86
CA LEU A 96 10.70 -1.81 1.16
C LEU A 96 11.86 -1.01 1.77
N ASP A 97 11.73 0.31 1.89
CA ASP A 97 12.66 1.14 2.64
C ASP A 97 12.73 0.73 4.11
N ASP A 98 13.87 0.17 4.53
CA ASP A 98 14.08 -0.18 5.94
C ASP A 98 14.17 1.04 6.86
N ASN A 99 14.45 2.23 6.30
CA ASN A 99 14.48 3.48 7.03
C ASN A 99 13.15 4.24 6.97
N TYR A 100 12.01 3.56 6.77
CA TYR A 100 10.68 4.17 6.60
C TYR A 100 10.28 5.19 7.68
N LYS A 101 10.85 5.11 8.89
CA LYS A 101 10.62 6.05 10.01
C LYS A 101 11.53 7.28 10.03
N CYS A 102 12.66 7.24 9.31
CA CYS A 102 13.72 8.25 9.38
C CYS A 102 13.87 8.98 8.05
N ASN A 103 14.62 10.10 8.06
CA ASN A 103 14.96 10.90 6.87
C ASN A 103 13.72 11.31 6.06
N LEU A 104 12.63 11.68 6.74
CA LEU A 104 11.35 12.01 6.09
C LEU A 104 11.46 13.22 5.15
N ASP A 105 12.34 14.18 5.47
CA ASP A 105 12.64 15.33 4.60
C ASP A 105 13.14 14.94 3.19
N ASN A 106 13.71 13.73 3.05
CA ASN A 106 14.21 13.21 1.77
C ASN A 106 13.23 12.26 1.08
N LYS A 107 12.01 12.14 1.60
CA LYS A 107 10.95 11.27 1.07
C LYS A 107 9.88 12.08 0.40
N VAL A 108 9.17 11.44 -0.52
CA VAL A 108 8.00 12.04 -1.15
C VAL A 108 6.77 11.46 -0.48
N PHE A 109 5.87 12.31 0.01
CA PHE A 109 4.61 11.87 0.57
C PHE A 109 3.57 11.67 -0.54
N THR A 110 2.88 10.54 -0.51
CA THR A 110 1.79 10.20 -1.41
C THR A 110 0.50 9.84 -0.66
N PRO A 111 -0.70 10.19 -1.13
CA PRO A 111 -0.99 11.05 -2.29
C PRO A 111 -0.33 12.42 -2.22
N CYS A 112 -0.16 13.08 -3.36
CA CYS A 112 0.34 14.44 -3.36
C CYS A 112 -0.66 15.40 -2.68
N LEU A 113 -0.18 16.56 -2.22
CA LEU A 113 -1.02 17.56 -1.55
C LEU A 113 -2.21 17.99 -2.45
N GLU A 114 -1.99 18.05 -3.76
CA GLU A 114 -3.00 18.38 -4.76
C GLU A 114 -4.20 17.41 -4.73
N SER A 115 -3.98 16.15 -4.34
CA SER A 115 -5.07 15.18 -4.14
C SER A 115 -6.02 15.60 -3.02
N TYR A 116 -5.48 16.08 -1.91
CA TYR A 116 -6.27 16.57 -0.78
C TYR A 116 -7.00 17.87 -1.12
N PHE A 117 -6.37 18.77 -1.87
CA PHE A 117 -7.03 19.99 -2.36
C PHE A 117 -8.16 19.68 -3.34
N THR A 118 -7.93 18.77 -4.28
CA THR A 118 -8.93 18.34 -5.27
C THR A 118 -10.18 17.81 -4.59
N LEU A 119 -10.02 17.03 -3.51
CA LEU A 119 -11.13 16.49 -2.72
C LEU A 119 -11.58 17.40 -1.56
N LYS A 120 -11.04 18.62 -1.46
CA LYS A 120 -11.37 19.62 -0.43
C LYS A 120 -11.23 19.08 0.99
N VAL A 121 -10.24 18.21 1.24
CA VAL A 121 -9.95 17.63 2.56
C VAL A 121 -9.12 18.63 3.38
N PRO A 122 -9.62 19.18 4.50
CA PRO A 122 -8.85 20.13 5.30
C PRO A 122 -7.71 19.43 6.06
N LEU A 123 -6.52 20.04 6.10
CA LEU A 123 -5.31 19.48 6.75
C LEU A 123 -5.50 19.11 8.23
N ASN A 124 -6.35 19.84 8.94
CA ASN A 124 -6.62 19.65 10.36
C ASN A 124 -7.84 18.76 10.65
N SER A 125 -8.42 18.13 9.63
CA SER A 125 -9.60 17.29 9.78
C SER A 125 -9.25 15.85 10.15
N ASP A 126 -10.19 15.17 10.81
CA ASP A 126 -10.11 13.72 11.05
C ASP A 126 -10.02 12.93 9.73
N TRP A 127 -10.58 13.47 8.65
CA TRP A 127 -10.47 12.87 7.32
C TRP A 127 -9.04 12.83 6.81
N PHE A 128 -8.26 13.90 7.05
CA PHE A 128 -6.85 13.94 6.69
C PHE A 128 -6.04 12.90 7.48
N ILE A 129 -6.33 12.74 8.78
CA ILE A 129 -5.69 11.73 9.63
C ILE A 129 -6.04 10.31 9.16
N ARG A 130 -7.31 10.07 8.81
CA ARG A 130 -7.78 8.74 8.34
C ARG A 130 -7.26 8.38 6.95
N MET A 131 -6.98 9.38 6.11
CA MET A 131 -6.44 9.20 4.76
C MET A 131 -5.00 9.73 4.70
N PHE A 132 -4.20 9.37 5.70
CA PHE A 132 -2.87 9.90 5.93
C PHE A 132 -1.93 9.75 4.72
N PRO A 133 -1.07 10.74 4.46
CA PRO A 133 -0.01 10.60 3.48
C PRO A 133 1.03 9.56 3.92
N VAL A 134 1.58 8.84 2.95
CA VAL A 134 2.56 7.78 3.14
C VAL A 134 3.89 8.22 2.51
N PRO A 135 5.01 8.22 3.25
CA PRO A 135 6.30 8.59 2.67
C PRO A 135 6.87 7.43 1.86
N ILE A 136 7.43 7.78 0.70
CA ILE A 136 8.05 6.82 -0.21
C ILE A 136 9.52 7.15 -0.41
N ASN A 137 10.31 6.10 -0.62
CA ASN A 137 11.65 6.17 -1.15
C ASN A 137 11.65 5.65 -2.60
N PRO A 138 11.76 6.53 -3.61
CA PRO A 138 11.66 6.14 -5.01
C PRO A 138 12.72 5.13 -5.47
N LYS A 139 13.80 4.94 -4.71
CA LYS A 139 14.87 4.00 -5.04
C LYS A 139 14.55 2.56 -4.64
N THR A 140 13.78 2.37 -3.58
CA THR A 140 13.57 1.06 -2.95
C THR A 140 12.13 0.58 -3.05
N ASP A 141 11.18 1.50 -3.08
CA ASP A 141 9.76 1.18 -3.01
C ASP A 141 9.18 0.89 -4.40
N TYR A 142 8.04 0.19 -4.40
CA TYR A 142 7.37 -0.26 -5.62
C TYR A 142 5.92 0.22 -5.61
N TRP A 143 5.34 0.35 -6.80
CA TRP A 143 3.90 0.50 -6.94
C TRP A 143 3.33 -0.63 -7.79
N TYR A 144 2.09 -0.99 -7.49
CA TYR A 144 1.35 -2.04 -8.17
C TYR A 144 0.04 -1.47 -8.71
N CYS A 145 -0.24 -1.74 -9.98
CA CYS A 145 -1.53 -1.44 -10.57
C CYS A 145 -2.49 -2.60 -10.33
N PRO A 146 -3.55 -2.46 -9.51
CA PRO A 146 -4.49 -3.55 -9.26
C PRO A 146 -5.38 -3.87 -10.47
N TYR A 147 -5.55 -2.93 -11.40
CA TYR A 147 -6.29 -3.10 -12.65
C TYR A 147 -5.48 -3.90 -13.69
N CYS A 148 -4.22 -3.52 -13.89
CA CYS A 148 -3.34 -4.18 -14.87
C CYS A 148 -2.65 -5.42 -14.31
N ASN A 149 -2.67 -5.60 -12.99
CA ASN A 149 -1.95 -6.66 -12.28
C ASN A 149 -0.43 -6.62 -12.55
N GLU A 150 0.15 -5.43 -12.52
CA GLU A 150 1.55 -5.18 -12.88
C GLU A 150 2.26 -4.43 -11.74
N ILE A 151 3.51 -4.81 -11.47
CA ILE A 151 4.39 -4.14 -10.49
C ILE A 151 5.40 -3.30 -11.24
N HIS A 152 5.70 -2.15 -10.68
CA HIS A 152 6.53 -1.11 -11.26
C HIS A 152 7.41 -0.44 -10.21
N LYS A 153 8.38 0.34 -10.66
CA LYS A 153 9.22 1.18 -9.81
C LYS A 153 8.80 2.65 -9.87
N PHE A 154 9.33 3.43 -8.93
CA PHE A 154 9.31 4.87 -9.05
C PHE A 154 10.58 5.38 -9.71
N LYS A 155 10.49 6.60 -10.23
CA LYS A 155 11.63 7.43 -10.63
C LYS A 155 11.50 8.77 -9.87
N TYR A 156 12.62 9.42 -9.61
CA TYR A 156 12.62 10.75 -9.00
C TYR A 156 13.55 11.67 -9.77
N ASP A 157 13.04 12.83 -10.12
CA ASP A 157 13.80 13.92 -10.71
C ASP A 157 13.65 15.16 -9.84
N ARG A 158 14.73 15.93 -9.63
CA ARG A 158 14.68 17.10 -8.74
C ARG A 158 13.82 18.24 -9.27
N ASN A 159 13.65 18.34 -10.59
CA ASN A 159 12.89 19.42 -11.22
C ASN A 159 11.41 19.04 -11.40
N ILE A 160 11.14 17.75 -11.63
CA ILE A 160 9.79 17.24 -11.95
C ILE A 160 9.13 16.55 -10.73
N GLY A 161 9.92 16.09 -9.77
CA GLY A 161 9.45 15.35 -8.60
C GLY A 161 9.32 13.84 -8.85
N LEU A 162 8.36 13.22 -8.16
CA LEU A 162 8.08 11.80 -8.27
C LEU A 162 7.49 11.45 -9.64
N ARG A 163 7.94 10.34 -10.22
CA ARG A 163 7.39 9.78 -11.45
C ARG A 163 7.07 8.30 -11.27
N PHE A 164 5.92 7.89 -11.82
CA PHE A 164 5.50 6.50 -11.85
C PHE A 164 6.07 5.84 -13.12
N ASP A 165 7.11 5.03 -12.94
CA ASP A 165 7.73 4.30 -14.05
C ASP A 165 6.75 3.25 -14.58
N GLN A 166 6.56 3.18 -15.90
CA GLN A 166 5.60 2.24 -16.49
C GLN A 166 6.26 0.90 -16.86
N ASP A 167 7.59 0.78 -16.69
CA ASP A 167 8.32 -0.46 -16.93
C ASP A 167 7.89 -1.55 -15.94
N ILE A 168 7.55 -2.73 -16.47
CA ILE A 168 7.02 -3.84 -15.68
C ILE A 168 8.18 -4.61 -15.01
N ILE A 169 8.07 -4.79 -13.70
CA ILE A 169 8.95 -5.65 -12.91
C ILE A 169 8.43 -7.08 -12.95
N LYS A 170 9.21 -7.98 -13.56
CA LYS A 170 8.89 -9.41 -13.61
C LYS A 170 9.15 -10.05 -12.24
N VAL A 171 8.09 -10.45 -11.55
CA VAL A 171 8.17 -11.19 -10.29
C VAL A 171 8.06 -12.69 -10.58
N LYS A 172 9.09 -13.46 -10.20
CA LYS A 172 9.07 -14.92 -10.35
C LYS A 172 8.30 -15.54 -9.18
N ILE A 173 7.12 -16.08 -9.46
CA ILE A 173 6.40 -16.89 -8.47
C ILE A 173 6.88 -18.34 -8.60
N ASN A 174 7.68 -18.82 -7.64
CA ASN A 174 7.92 -20.26 -7.49
C ASN A 174 6.58 -20.93 -7.14
N LYS A 175 5.95 -21.59 -8.12
CA LYS A 175 4.79 -22.46 -7.89
C LYS A 175 5.25 -23.73 -7.16
N LYS A 176 5.41 -23.67 -5.85
CA LYS A 176 5.15 -24.84 -5.01
C LYS A 176 3.73 -24.70 -4.47
N ILE A 177 2.78 -25.22 -5.23
CA ILE A 177 1.49 -25.60 -4.65
C ILE A 177 1.71 -27.05 -4.21
N GLU A 178 2.18 -27.24 -2.99
CA GLU A 178 1.98 -28.52 -2.31
C GLU A 178 0.49 -28.56 -1.97
N ILE A 179 -0.28 -29.17 -2.86
CA ILE A 179 -1.65 -29.59 -2.53
C ILE A 179 -1.46 -30.67 -1.47
N PRO A 180 -1.98 -30.51 -0.24
CA PRO A 180 -1.88 -31.58 0.75
C PRO A 180 -2.52 -32.83 0.15
N ASP A 181 -1.75 -33.92 0.21
CA ASP A 181 -2.11 -35.20 -0.37
C ASP A 181 -3.48 -35.64 0.16
N LYS A 182 -4.21 -36.43 -0.63
CA LYS A 182 -5.59 -36.82 -0.33
C LYS A 182 -5.71 -37.45 1.07
N ASP A 183 -4.65 -38.12 1.52
CA ASP A 183 -4.50 -38.73 2.84
C ASP A 183 -4.45 -37.74 4.02
N GLU A 184 -3.90 -36.52 3.83
CA GLU A 184 -3.88 -35.51 4.91
C GLU A 184 -5.24 -34.85 5.12
N ARG A 185 -6.04 -34.70 4.04
CA ARG A 185 -7.43 -34.21 4.17
C ARG A 185 -8.32 -35.20 4.92
N GLU A 186 -8.11 -36.49 4.74
CA GLU A 186 -8.84 -37.52 5.50
C GLU A 186 -8.38 -37.57 6.96
N LYS A 187 -7.08 -37.44 7.24
CA LYS A 187 -6.56 -37.32 8.61
C LYS A 187 -7.08 -36.07 9.33
N MET A 188 -7.17 -34.92 8.65
CA MET A 188 -7.75 -33.72 9.26
C MET A 188 -9.26 -33.86 9.51
N LYS A 189 -10.02 -34.53 8.64
CA LYS A 189 -11.43 -34.85 8.91
C LYS A 189 -11.60 -35.77 10.11
N GLN A 190 -10.69 -36.71 10.34
CA GLN A 190 -10.70 -37.54 11.55
C GLN A 190 -10.36 -36.75 12.81
N ILE A 191 -9.40 -35.83 12.75
CA ILE A 191 -9.02 -34.99 13.90
C ILE A 191 -10.15 -34.02 14.29
N PHE A 192 -10.80 -33.37 13.32
CA PHE A 192 -11.90 -32.43 13.58
C PHE A 192 -13.27 -33.12 13.73
N GLY A 193 -13.42 -34.37 13.32
CA GLY A 193 -14.62 -35.18 13.57
C GLY A 193 -14.69 -35.79 14.97
N ILE A 194 -13.59 -35.76 15.74
CA ILE A 194 -13.52 -36.25 17.13
C ILE A 194 -13.87 -35.15 18.15
N ILE A 195 -13.92 -33.89 17.72
CA ILE A 195 -14.49 -32.77 18.51
C ILE A 195 -15.93 -32.54 18.04
N GLY A 196 -16.75 -33.60 18.13
CA GLY A 196 -18.19 -33.50 18.01
C GLY A 196 -18.83 -33.32 19.38
N LEU A 197 -20.01 -32.69 19.38
CA LEU A 197 -21.00 -32.54 20.46
C LEU A 197 -20.85 -31.29 21.35
#